data_AF-A0A928F5T3-F1
#
_entry.id   AF-A0A928F5T3-F1
#
_cell.length_a   1.000
_cell.length_b   1.000
_cell.length_c   1.000
_cell.angle_alpha   90.00
_cell.angle_beta   90.00
_cell.angle_gamma   90.00
#
_symmetry.space_group_name_H-M   'P 1'
#
loop_
_entity.id
_entity.type
_entity.pdbx_description
1 polymer ?
#
loop_
_entity_poly.entity_id
_entity_poly.type
_entity_poly.pdbx_seq_one_letter_code
_entity_poly.pdbx_strand_id
1 'polypeptide(L)'
;MENCGFNEKEQMTDLLTLEKHLAGSYNSFALEAATPEVVNCLGALLNDTHRMQQQIFAEMSSRGWYPTPKAEDTKIMEARQKFATATGK
;
A
#
# COMPACT_ATOMS: atom_id res chain seq x y z
N MET A 1 15.64 -22.33 25.81
CA MET A 1 14.99 -21.03 25.54
C MET A 1 14.23 -21.21 24.25
N GLU A 2 12.90 -21.35 24.35
CA GLU A 2 12.06 -21.47 23.15
C GLU A 2 12.18 -20.19 22.32
N ASN A 3 12.38 -20.36 21.01
CA ASN A 3 12.39 -19.27 20.06
C ASN A 3 10.96 -18.73 19.95
N CYS A 4 10.58 -17.79 20.82
CA CYS A 4 9.39 -16.95 20.65
C CYS A 4 9.69 -15.90 19.56
N GLY A 5 9.99 -16.37 18.36
CA GLY A 5 10.36 -15.54 17.21
C GLY A 5 9.37 -15.78 16.10
N PHE A 6 8.65 -14.73 15.70
CA PHE A 6 7.82 -14.73 14.49
C PHE A 6 8.56 -15.38 13.33
N ASN A 7 7.87 -16.20 12.55
CA ASN A 7 8.46 -16.74 11.32
C ASN A 7 8.64 -15.63 10.27
N GLU A 8 9.47 -15.85 9.25
CA GLU A 8 9.77 -14.83 8.24
C GLU A 8 8.52 -14.24 7.56
N LYS A 9 7.49 -15.07 7.32
CA LYS A 9 6.24 -14.61 6.72
C LYS A 9 5.48 -13.69 7.66
N GLU A 10 5.43 -14.00 8.95
CA GLU A 10 4.82 -13.15 9.97
C GLU A 10 5.56 -11.82 10.11
N GLN A 11 6.89 -11.85 10.14
CA GLN A 11 7.73 -10.65 10.15
C GLN A 11 7.48 -9.77 8.91
N MET A 12 7.45 -10.36 7.72
CA MET A 12 7.14 -9.62 6.49
C MET A 12 5.71 -9.09 6.46
N THR A 13 4.75 -9.82 7.03
CA THR A 13 3.36 -9.36 7.15
C THR A 13 3.23 -8.17 8.10
N ASP A 14 3.98 -8.19 9.19
CA ASP A 14 4.08 -7.06 10.13
C ASP A 14 4.66 -5.82 9.43
N LEU A 15 5.80 -5.97 8.73
CA LEU A 15 6.39 -4.90 7.93
C LEU A 15 5.42 -4.34 6.87
N LEU A 16 4.73 -5.22 6.14
CA LEU A 16 3.73 -4.81 5.13
C LEU A 16 2.57 -4.02 5.76
N THR A 17 2.19 -4.35 6.99
CA THR A 17 1.11 -3.67 7.72
C THR A 17 1.57 -2.33 8.27
N LEU A 18 2.80 -2.26 8.79
CA LEU A 18 3.43 -1.05 9.26
C LEU A 18 3.54 0.00 8.16
N GLU A 19 4.08 -0.36 6.99
CA GLU A 19 4.21 0.58 5.87
C GLU A 19 2.85 1.13 5.39
N LYS A 20 1.80 0.30 5.32
CA LYS A 20 0.43 0.77 5.03
C LYS A 20 -0.07 1.76 6.07
N HIS A 21 0.20 1.50 7.35
CA HIS A 21 -0.19 2.40 8.44
C HIS A 21 0.55 3.74 8.35
N LEU A 22 1.86 3.72 8.09
CA LEU A 22 2.66 4.93 7.91
C LEU A 22 2.18 5.74 6.71
N ALA A 23 1.90 5.10 5.58
CA ALA A 23 1.37 5.77 4.40
C ALA A 23 0.07 6.55 4.70
N GLY A 24 -0.87 5.90 5.38
CA GLY A 24 -2.13 6.52 5.80
C GLY A 24 -1.91 7.69 6.76
N SER A 25 -1.04 7.50 7.76
CA SER A 25 -0.72 8.53 8.75
C SER A 25 -0.05 9.75 8.12
N TYR A 26 0.98 9.56 7.28
CA TYR A 26 1.66 10.67 6.60
C TYR A 26 0.73 11.43 5.67
N ASN A 27 -0.14 10.74 4.94
CA ASN A 27 -1.15 11.40 4.12
C ASN A 27 -2.09 12.26 4.97
N SER A 28 -2.65 11.72 6.06
CA SER A 28 -3.55 12.46 6.95
C SER A 28 -2.85 13.66 7.59
N PHE A 29 -1.63 13.50 8.09
CA PHE A 29 -0.87 14.59 8.70
C PHE A 29 -0.48 15.68 7.69
N ALA A 30 -0.20 15.31 6.44
CA ALA A 30 0.12 16.27 5.40
C ALA A 30 -1.06 17.20 5.08
N LEU A 31 -2.31 16.72 5.22
CA LEU A 31 -3.51 17.51 5.02
C LEU A 31 -3.75 18.56 6.13
N GLU A 32 -3.25 18.30 7.34
CA GLU A 32 -3.46 19.15 8.52
C GLU A 32 -2.20 19.98 8.89
N ALA A 33 -1.11 19.81 8.16
CA ALA A 33 0.15 20.49 8.44
C ALA A 33 0.07 22.01 8.16
N ALA A 34 0.54 22.80 9.12
CA ALA A 34 0.41 24.26 9.10
C ALA A 34 1.43 24.96 8.18
N THR A 35 2.51 24.29 7.76
CA THR A 35 3.56 24.92 6.94
C THR A 35 3.96 24.07 5.74
N PRO A 36 4.36 24.70 4.62
CA PRO A 36 4.81 23.99 3.42
C PRO A 36 6.00 23.07 3.66
N GLU A 37 6.91 23.41 4.57
CA GLU A 37 8.08 22.60 4.90
C GLU A 37 7.68 21.26 5.50
N VAL A 38 6.67 21.26 6.40
CA VAL A 38 6.16 20.03 7.02
C VAL A 38 5.39 19.20 6.00
N VAL A 39 4.57 19.83 5.15
CA VAL A 39 3.87 19.14 4.04
C VAL A 39 4.87 18.44 3.12
N ASN A 40 5.93 19.13 2.72
CA ASN A 40 6.97 18.59 1.84
C ASN A 40 7.74 17.44 2.50
N CYS A 41 8.06 17.58 3.79
CA CYS A 41 8.71 16.52 4.57
C CYS A 41 7.84 15.25 4.64
N LEU A 42 6.55 15.39 4.98
CA LEU A 42 5.60 14.27 5.03
C LEU A 42 5.38 13.65 3.65
N GLY A 43 5.35 14.46 2.58
CA GLY A 43 5.28 13.98 1.21
C GLY A 43 6.51 13.18 0.79
N ALA A 44 7.71 13.58 1.22
CA ALA A 44 8.93 12.82 1.00
C ALA A 44 8.89 11.47 1.73
N LEU A 45 8.50 11.46 3.01
CA LEU A 45 8.34 10.23 3.80
C LEU A 45 7.30 9.28 3.18
N LEU A 46 6.17 9.82 2.72
CA LEU A 46 5.15 9.03 2.03
C LEU A 46 5.68 8.39 0.75
N ASN A 47 6.49 9.11 -0.03
CA ASN A 47 7.12 8.57 -1.23
C ASN A 47 8.11 7.44 -0.90
N ASP A 48 8.88 7.58 0.18
CA ASP A 48 9.80 6.53 0.63
C ASP A 48 9.05 5.30 1.13
N THR A 49 8.00 5.48 1.92
CA THR A 49 7.08 4.40 2.34
C THR A 49 6.46 3.69 1.14
N HIS A 50 6.02 4.40 0.09
CA HIS A 50 5.55 3.74 -1.13
C HIS A 50 6.62 2.85 -1.77
N ARG A 51 7.88 3.31 -1.83
CA ARG A 51 8.97 2.51 -2.40
C ARG A 51 9.24 1.26 -1.56
N MET A 52 9.30 1.40 -0.24
CA MET A 52 9.51 0.27 0.68
C MET A 52 8.35 -0.73 0.62
N GLN A 53 7.11 -0.25 0.66
CA GLN A 53 5.90 -1.07 0.52
C GLN A 53 5.91 -1.90 -0.77
N GLN A 54 6.34 -1.32 -1.90
CA GLN A 54 6.45 -2.04 -3.17
C GLN A 54 7.53 -3.13 -3.15
N GLN A 55 8.68 -2.88 -2.50
CA GLN A 55 9.73 -3.88 -2.32
C GLN A 55 9.26 -5.05 -1.44
N ILE A 56 8.64 -4.76 -0.29
CA ILE A 56 8.09 -5.77 0.62
C ILE A 56 7.01 -6.59 -0.12
N PHE A 57 6.10 -5.93 -0.81
CA PHE A 57 5.05 -6.60 -1.58
C PHE A 57 5.63 -7.52 -2.66
N ALA A 58 6.60 -7.04 -3.45
CA ALA A 58 7.25 -7.84 -4.48
C ALA A 58 7.95 -9.08 -3.91
N GLU A 59 8.64 -8.93 -2.78
CA GLU A 59 9.32 -10.02 -2.10
C GLU A 59 8.33 -11.04 -1.50
N MET A 60 7.25 -10.58 -0.88
CA MET A 60 6.19 -11.49 -0.40
C MET A 60 5.50 -12.21 -1.56
N SER A 61 5.28 -11.54 -2.68
CA SER A 61 4.70 -12.15 -3.88
C SER A 61 5.63 -13.16 -4.53
N SER A 62 6.95 -12.90 -4.60
CA SER A 62 7.93 -13.84 -5.18
C SER A 62 7.99 -15.15 -4.40
N ARG A 63 7.77 -15.09 -3.08
CA ARG A 63 7.68 -16.24 -2.17
C ARG A 63 6.30 -16.90 -2.12
N GLY A 64 5.31 -16.36 -2.85
CA GLY A 64 3.93 -16.86 -2.82
C GLY A 64 3.17 -16.56 -1.51
N TRP A 65 3.68 -15.66 -0.68
CA TRP A 65 3.07 -15.30 0.61
C TRP A 65 1.93 -14.30 0.49
N TYR A 66 1.89 -13.54 -0.60
CA TYR A 66 0.85 -12.56 -0.88
C TYR A 66 0.35 -12.69 -2.33
N PRO A 67 -0.61 -13.60 -2.61
CA PRO A 67 -1.15 -13.78 -3.95
C PRO A 67 -2.04 -12.60 -4.33
N THR A 68 -1.63 -11.85 -5.36
CA THR A 68 -2.43 -10.75 -5.93
C THR A 68 -2.61 -10.99 -7.42
N PRO A 69 -3.64 -11.78 -7.81
CA PRO A 69 -3.89 -12.03 -9.22
C PRO A 69 -4.28 -10.71 -9.91
N LYS A 70 -3.80 -10.55 -11.16
CA LYS A 70 -4.34 -9.48 -12.02
C LYS A 70 -5.84 -9.73 -12.20
N ALA A 71 -6.62 -8.65 -12.18
CA ALA A 71 -8.03 -8.75 -12.51
C ALA A 71 -8.19 -9.30 -13.95
N GLU A 72 -9.19 -10.14 -14.15
CA GLU A 72 -9.52 -10.69 -15.48
C GLU A 72 -9.97 -9.56 -16.41
N ASP A 73 -9.50 -9.58 -17.67
CA ASP A 73 -9.80 -8.54 -18.66
C ASP A 73 -11.31 -8.32 -18.83
N THR A 74 -12.10 -9.40 -18.79
CA THR A 74 -13.56 -9.33 -18.85
C THR A 74 -14.14 -8.48 -17.72
N LYS A 75 -13.68 -8.65 -16.48
CA LYS A 75 -14.13 -7.86 -15.33
C LYS A 75 -13.69 -6.40 -15.45
N ILE A 76 -12.52 -6.14 -16.04
CA ILE A 76 -12.06 -4.78 -16.33
C ILE A 76 -12.99 -4.11 -17.36
N MET A 77 -13.35 -4.80 -18.44
CA MET A 77 -14.27 -4.29 -19.46
C MET A 77 -15.67 -4.04 -18.91
N GLU A 78 -16.23 -4.97 -18.12
CA GLU A 78 -17.52 -4.80 -17.47
C GLU A 78 -17.54 -3.60 -16.52
N ALA A 79 -16.49 -3.42 -15.70
CA ALA A 79 -16.37 -2.27 -14.81
C ALA A 79 -16.31 -0.95 -15.61
N ARG A 80 -15.52 -0.90 -16.69
CA ARG A 80 -15.46 0.28 -17.58
C ARG A 80 -16.85 0.61 -18.14
N GLN A 81 -17.58 -0.38 -18.66
CA GLN A 81 -18.91 -0.18 -19.23
C GLN A 81 -19.93 0.31 -18.18
N LYS A 82 -19.89 -0.27 -16.97
CA LYS A 82 -20.79 0.09 -15.86
C LYS A 82 -20.61 1.54 -15.40
N PHE A 83 -19.38 2.04 -15.35
CA PHE A 83 -19.10 3.39 -14.88
C PHE A 83 -19.03 4.44 -15.99
N ALA A 84 -18.84 4.04 -17.26
CA ALA A 84 -18.98 4.93 -18.40
C ALA A 84 -20.41 5.48 -18.56
N THR A 85 -21.42 4.73 -18.12
CA THR A 85 -22.82 5.17 -18.14
C THR A 85 -23.24 5.97 -16.90
N ALA A 86 -22.40 6.02 -15.86
CA ALA A 86 -22.68 6.74 -14.62
C ALA A 86 -22.34 8.25 -14.70
N THR A 87 -21.64 8.70 -15.76
CA THR A 87 -21.22 10.10 -15.96
C THR A 87 -22.20 10.94 -16.79
N GLY A 88 -23.42 10.44 -17.02
CA GLY A 88 -24.42 11.07 -17.90
C GLY A 88 -25.74 11.45 -17.21
N LYS A 89 -25.73 11.84 -15.93
CA LYS A 89 -26.89 12.43 -15.25
C LYS A 89 -26.52 13.71 -14.52
#